data_AF-A0A093PZV2-F1
#
_entry.id   AF-A0A093PZV2-F1
#
_cell.length_a   1.000
_cell.length_b   1.000
_cell.length_c   1.000
_cell.angle_alpha   90.00
_cell.angle_beta   90.00
_cell.angle_gamma   90.00
#
_symmetry.space_group_name_H-M   'P 1'
#
loop_
_entity.id
_entity.type
_entity.pdbx_description
1 polymer ?
#
loop_
_entity_poly.entity_id
_entity_poly.type
_entity_poly.pdbx_seq_one_letter_code
_entity_poly.pdbx_strand_id
1 'polypeptide(L)' 'KVVSGEVKLDIRKKFFTQRVVGHWNRLPREAVTAPSLAEFKKHLDNALRHMV' A
#
# COMPACT_ATOMS: atom_id res chain seq x y z
N LYS A 1 0.85 29.74 -15.47
CA LYS A 1 0.08 28.48 -15.68
C LYS A 1 0.19 27.67 -14.39
N VAL A 2 -0.84 27.67 -13.53
CA VAL A 2 -0.73 27.05 -12.21
C VAL A 2 -0.84 25.54 -12.36
N VAL A 3 0.26 24.84 -12.12
CA VAL A 3 0.39 23.39 -12.05
C VAL A 3 -0.29 22.90 -10.76
N SER A 4 -1.61 23.05 -10.65
CA SER A 4 -2.37 22.69 -9.44
C SER A 4 -2.61 21.17 -9.35
N GLY A 5 -2.68 20.50 -10.51
CA GLY A 5 -2.89 19.05 -10.60
C GLY A 5 -1.69 18.23 -10.15
N GLU A 6 -0.48 18.61 -10.55
CA GLU A 6 0.74 17.85 -10.23
C GLU A 6 1.08 17.99 -8.73
N VAL A 7 0.88 19.17 -8.12
CA VAL A 7 1.07 19.36 -6.68
C VAL A 7 0.13 18.48 -5.85
N LYS A 8 -1.15 18.38 -6.24
CA LYS A 8 -2.12 17.49 -5.58
C LYS A 8 -1.74 16.01 -5.73
N LEU A 9 -1.22 15.62 -6.89
CA LEU A 9 -0.73 14.27 -7.17
C LEU A 9 0.51 13.92 -6.35
N ASP A 10 1.47 14.83 -6.26
CA ASP A 10 2.71 14.64 -5.50
C ASP A 10 2.44 14.47 -4.00
N ILE A 11 1.53 15.28 -3.46
CA ILE A 11 1.05 15.15 -2.08
C ILE A 11 0.41 13.78 -1.86
N ARG A 12 -0.51 13.35 -2.75
CA ARG A 12 -1.15 12.01 -2.63
C ARG A 12 -0.14 10.87 -2.70
N LYS A 13 0.84 10.93 -3.61
CA LYS A 13 1.91 9.93 -3.72
C LYS A 13 2.73 9.86 -2.44
N LYS A 14 3.21 10.99 -1.91
CA LYS A 14 3.98 11.03 -0.65
C LYS A 14 3.17 10.49 0.54
N PHE A 15 1.91 10.90 0.68
CA PHE A 15 1.05 10.40 1.75
C PHE A 15 0.75 8.90 1.62
N PHE A 16 0.57 8.40 0.40
CA PHE A 16 0.34 6.98 0.15
C PHE A 16 1.56 6.16 0.59
N THR A 17 2.77 6.56 0.18
CA THR A 17 4.01 5.91 0.60
C THR A 17 4.16 5.92 2.13
N GLN A 18 3.91 7.05 2.80
CA GLN A 18 4.01 7.15 4.26
C GLN A 18 3.00 6.23 4.98
N ARG A 19 1.75 6.17 4.52
CA ARG A 19 0.74 5.26 5.12
C ARG A 19 1.11 3.80 4.92
N VAL A 20 1.55 3.44 3.71
CA VAL A 20 1.91 2.06 3.37
C VAL A 20 3.15 1.63 4.16
N VAL A 21 4.18 2.47 4.24
CA VAL A 21 5.41 2.18 5.01
C VAL A 21 5.09 1.98 6.50
N GLY A 22 4.24 2.82 7.10
CA GLY A 22 3.86 2.67 8.50
C GLY A 22 3.07 1.38 8.81
N HIS A 23 2.34 0.85 7.83
CA HIS A 23 1.56 -0.39 7.97
C HIS A 23 2.29 -1.63 7.48
N TRP A 24 3.43 -1.47 6.80
CA TRP A 24 4.19 -2.58 6.24
C TRP A 24 4.61 -3.60 7.31
N ASN A 25 4.95 -3.13 8.51
CA ASN A 25 5.27 -3.99 9.66
C ASN A 25 4.06 -4.74 10.25
N ARG A 26 2.83 -4.34 9.89
CA ARG A 26 1.58 -4.99 10.32
C ARG A 26 1.10 -6.03 9.32
N LEU A 27 1.68 -6.05 8.12
CA LEU A 27 1.35 -7.05 7.12
C LEU A 27 2.00 -8.39 7.48
N PRO A 28 1.29 -9.51 7.31
CA PRO A 28 1.87 -10.82 7.53
C PRO A 28 2.99 -11.07 6.52
N ARG A 29 4.01 -11.81 6.97
CA ARG A 29 5.21 -12.11 6.17
C ARG A 29 4.85 -12.78 4.83
N GLU A 30 3.84 -13.64 4.82
CA GLU A 30 3.32 -14.31 3.62
C GLU A 30 2.86 -13.32 2.56
N ALA A 31 2.22 -12.21 2.96
CA ALA A 31 1.84 -11.15 2.02
C ALA A 31 3.09 -10.45 1.47
N VAL A 32 4.08 -10.16 2.31
CA VAL A 32 5.31 -9.47 1.92
C VAL A 32 6.24 -10.32 1.03
N THR A 33 6.25 -11.64 1.22
CA THR A 33 7.15 -12.57 0.50
C THR A 33 6.53 -13.22 -0.74
N ALA A 34 5.38 -12.74 -1.21
CA ALA A 34 4.72 -13.31 -2.38
C ALA A 34 5.57 -13.14 -3.66
N PRO A 35 5.76 -14.20 -4.47
CA PRO A 35 6.61 -14.14 -5.66
C PRO A 35 5.92 -13.47 -6.86
N SER A 36 4.59 -13.26 -6.79
CA SER A 36 3.82 -12.58 -7.82
C SER A 36 2.84 -11.56 -7.23
N LEU A 37 2.47 -10.56 -8.03
CA LEU A 37 1.49 -9.55 -7.61
C LEU A 37 0.09 -10.16 -7.35
N ALA A 38 -0.26 -11.22 -8.07
CA ALA A 38 -1.52 -11.93 -7.87
C ALA A 38 -1.58 -12.61 -6.49
N GLU A 39 -0.48 -13.29 -6.10
CA GLU A 39 -0.36 -13.89 -4.77
C GLU A 39 -0.26 -12.83 -3.67
N PHE A 40 0.47 -11.74 -3.92
CA PHE A 40 0.52 -10.60 -3.01
C PHE A 40 -0.89 -10.08 -2.69
N LYS A 41 -1.72 -9.86 -3.73
CA LYS A 41 -3.12 -9.42 -3.55
C LYS A 41 -3.94 -10.42 -2.76
N LYS A 42 -3.85 -11.72 -3.09
CA LYS A 42 -4.58 -12.79 -2.39
C LYS A 42 -4.20 -12.87 -0.90
N HIS A 43 -2.91 -12.77 -0.57
CA HIS A 43 -2.43 -12.80 0.81
C HIS A 43 -2.80 -11.51 1.56
N LEU A 44 -2.74 -10.35 0.90
CA LEU A 44 -3.17 -9.09 1.47
C LEU A 44 -4.68 -9.08 1.77
N ASP A 45 -5.52 -9.56 0.85
CA ASP A 45 -6.97 -9.66 1.07
C ASP A 45 -7.30 -10.59 2.23
N ASN A 46 -6.58 -11.71 2.36
CA ASN A 46 -6.72 -12.62 3.49
C ASN A 46 -6.31 -11.93 4.81
N ALA A 47 -5.14 -11.27 4.82
CA ALA A 47 -4.64 -10.55 5.99
C ALA A 47 -5.61 -9.47 6.48
N LEU A 48 -6.15 -8.67 5.56
CA LEU A 48 -7.08 -7.59 5.86
C LEU A 48 -8.43 -8.13 6.36
N ARG A 49 -8.87 -9.30 5.88
CA ARG A 49 -10.10 -9.96 6.36
C ARG A 49 -10.01 -10.39 7.83
N HIS A 50 -8.82 -10.63 8.34
CA HIS A 50 -8.57 -10.97 9.75
C HIS A 50 -8.30 -9.74 10.65
N MET A 51 -8.25 -8.53 10.08
CA MET A 51 -8.04 -7.27 10.83
C MET A 51 -9.37 -6.57 11.25
N VAL A 52 -10.48 -7.32 11.32
CA VAL A 52 -11.81 -6.86 11.80
C VAL A 52 -12.06 -7.35 13.21
#